data_AF-A0A6A6TI25-F1
#
_entry.id   AF-A0A6A6TI25-F1
#
_cell.length_a   1.000
_cell.length_b   1.000
_cell.length_c   1.000
_cell.angle_alpha   90.00
_cell.angle_beta   90.00
_cell.angle_gamma   90.00
#
_symmetry.space_group_name_H-M   'P 1'
#
loop_
_entity.id
_entity.type
_entity.pdbx_description
1 polymer ?
#
loop_
_entity_poly.entity_id
_entity_poly.type
_entity_poly.pdbx_seq_one_letter_code
_entity_poly.pdbx_strand_id
1 'polypeptide(L)'
;MLLAGTAYAGCYSGGEDWGNKQVALNAADTACRNNFQGDFGGNSNRHVCINGNGKKLEFTIYRLGGTNRALFWDECYDGLQKEINGCDHGGDSSYTNWRYVADPNAGSC
;
A
#
# COMPACT_ATOMS: atom_id res chain seq x y z
N MET A 1 31.57 7.67 -6.14
CA MET A 1 30.29 7.86 -6.85
C MET A 1 29.53 6.55 -6.76
N LEU A 2 28.49 6.48 -5.93
CA LEU A 2 27.58 5.34 -5.84
C LEU A 2 26.19 5.93 -5.61
N LEU A 3 25.45 6.10 -6.71
CA LEU A 3 24.02 6.41 -6.67
C LEU A 3 23.32 5.11 -6.25
N ALA A 4 23.07 4.94 -4.95
CA ALA A 4 22.19 3.90 -4.46
C ALA A 4 20.75 4.28 -4.86
N GLY A 5 20.10 3.39 -5.62
CA GLY A 5 18.89 3.66 -6.37
C GLY A 5 17.78 4.34 -5.56
N THR A 6 17.25 5.42 -6.11
CA THR A 6 15.98 6.03 -5.70
C THR A 6 14.87 4.99 -5.84
N ALA A 7 14.30 4.53 -4.73
CA ALA A 7 12.94 4.02 -4.77
C ALA A 7 12.05 5.13 -5.34
N TYR A 8 11.36 4.84 -6.44
CA TYR A 8 10.43 5.77 -7.07
C TYR A 8 9.09 5.73 -6.31
N ALA A 9 8.60 6.93 -6.02
CA ALA A 9 7.36 7.32 -5.34
C ALA A 9 7.47 7.46 -3.79
N GLY A 10 6.72 8.44 -3.27
CA GLY A 10 6.73 8.89 -1.87
C GLY A 10 5.35 9.43 -1.46
N CYS A 11 5.31 10.33 -0.48
CA CYS A 11 4.05 10.84 0.06
C CYS A 11 3.28 11.73 -0.93
N TYR A 12 1.96 11.55 -0.98
CA TYR A 12 1.08 12.48 -1.68
C TYR A 12 1.10 13.85 -0.98
N SER A 13 1.01 14.93 -1.77
CA SER A 13 1.12 16.31 -1.28
C SER A 13 -0.22 16.92 -0.83
N GLY A 14 -1.32 16.19 -0.91
CA GLY A 14 -2.67 16.64 -0.54
C GLY A 14 -3.74 15.61 -0.91
N GLY A 15 -4.99 15.93 -0.62
CA GLY A 15 -6.13 15.01 -0.71
C GLY A 15 -6.75 14.81 0.68
N GLU A 16 -7.50 13.73 0.86
CA GLU A 16 -7.91 13.34 2.21
C GLU A 16 -6.67 13.00 3.03
N ASP A 17 -6.67 13.32 4.31
CA ASP A 17 -5.72 12.73 5.25
C ASP A 17 -6.26 11.41 5.79
N TRP A 18 -5.44 10.68 6.54
CA TRP A 18 -5.87 9.46 7.21
C TRP A 18 -6.93 9.68 8.30
N GLY A 19 -7.01 10.89 8.86
CA GLY A 19 -7.70 11.20 10.11
C GLY A 19 -7.17 10.32 11.25
N ASN A 20 -7.89 9.24 11.56
CA ASN A 20 -7.42 8.23 12.50
C ASN A 20 -6.59 7.14 11.77
N LYS A 21 -5.26 7.27 11.82
CA LYS A 21 -4.31 6.29 11.25
C LYS A 21 -4.54 4.85 11.75
N GLN A 22 -5.05 4.63 12.97
CA GLN A 22 -5.32 3.28 13.47
C GLN A 22 -6.43 2.57 12.66
N VAL A 23 -7.43 3.30 12.17
CA VAL A 23 -8.47 2.74 11.31
C VAL A 23 -7.86 2.29 9.98
N ALA A 24 -6.96 3.10 9.41
CA ALA A 24 -6.24 2.74 8.19
C ALA A 24 -5.32 1.53 8.40
N LEU A 25 -4.62 1.43 9.53
CA LEU A 25 -3.79 0.27 9.87
C LEU A 25 -4.63 -1.01 10.01
N ASN A 26 -5.80 -0.94 10.64
CA ASN A 26 -6.71 -2.11 10.74
C ASN A 26 -7.26 -2.52 9.36
N ALA A 27 -7.53 -1.53 8.48
CA ALA A 27 -7.94 -1.79 7.11
C ALA A 27 -6.81 -2.43 6.29
N ALA A 28 -5.55 -1.97 6.46
CA ALA A 28 -4.39 -2.58 5.84
C ALA A 28 -4.16 -4.03 6.31
N ASP A 29 -4.31 -4.33 7.60
CA ASP A 29 -4.26 -5.71 8.11
C ASP A 29 -5.32 -6.59 7.44
N THR A 30 -6.57 -6.08 7.36
CA THR A 30 -7.69 -6.77 6.68
C THR A 30 -7.41 -6.99 5.20
N ALA A 31 -6.88 -5.97 4.50
CA ALA A 31 -6.50 -6.04 3.10
C ALA A 31 -5.43 -7.12 2.87
N CYS A 32 -4.39 -7.14 3.72
CA CYS A 32 -3.32 -8.10 3.63
C CYS A 32 -3.80 -9.54 3.84
N ARG A 33 -4.59 -9.80 4.90
CA ARG A 33 -5.12 -11.15 5.19
C ARG A 33 -6.04 -11.69 4.10
N ASN A 34 -6.90 -10.83 3.55
CA ASN A 34 -8.01 -11.30 2.72
C ASN A 34 -7.79 -11.15 1.21
N ASN A 35 -6.93 -10.22 0.77
CA ASN A 35 -6.83 -9.84 -0.64
C ASN A 35 -5.41 -9.94 -1.21
N PHE A 36 -4.39 -9.63 -0.40
CA PHE A 36 -3.02 -9.51 -0.89
C PHE A 36 -2.12 -10.69 -0.57
N GLN A 37 -2.49 -11.61 0.32
CA GLN A 37 -1.70 -12.84 0.48
C GLN A 37 -1.72 -13.72 -0.79
N GLY A 38 -0.63 -14.43 -1.01
CA GLY A 38 -0.50 -15.44 -2.06
C GLY A 38 0.30 -14.98 -3.27
N ASP A 39 0.20 -15.75 -4.36
CA ASP A 39 1.09 -15.60 -5.51
C ASP A 39 0.71 -14.44 -6.42
N PHE A 40 1.69 -13.58 -6.73
CA PHE A 40 1.58 -12.55 -7.75
C PHE A 40 2.37 -12.96 -8.98
N GLY A 41 1.76 -12.73 -10.14
CA GLY A 41 2.44 -12.73 -11.43
C GLY A 41 3.53 -11.67 -11.48
N GLY A 42 4.59 -11.93 -12.27
CA GLY A 42 5.53 -10.86 -12.62
C GLY A 42 4.79 -9.69 -13.25
N ASN A 43 5.06 -8.47 -12.78
CA ASN A 43 4.38 -7.24 -13.21
C ASN A 43 2.86 -7.21 -12.98
N SER A 44 2.31 -8.08 -12.12
CA SER A 44 0.89 -8.05 -11.76
C SER A 44 0.62 -7.11 -10.59
N ASN A 45 -0.65 -6.76 -10.39
CA ASN A 45 -1.08 -6.03 -9.20
C ASN A 45 -2.40 -6.58 -8.67
N ARG A 46 -2.72 -6.21 -7.44
CA ARG A 46 -4.05 -6.38 -6.84
C ARG A 46 -4.42 -5.08 -6.14
N HIS A 47 -5.71 -4.77 -6.16
CA HIS A 47 -6.29 -3.59 -5.55
C HIS A 47 -7.45 -3.98 -4.65
N VAL A 48 -7.63 -3.26 -3.53
CA VAL A 48 -8.82 -3.34 -2.70
C VAL A 48 -9.21 -1.96 -2.20
N CYS A 49 -10.52 -1.74 -2.11
CA CYS A 49 -11.12 -0.57 -1.48
C CYS A 49 -11.80 -1.02 -0.18
N ILE A 50 -11.50 -0.35 0.94
CA ILE A 50 -12.14 -0.60 2.25
C ILE A 50 -12.72 0.70 2.80
N ASN A 51 -13.98 0.66 3.24
CA ASN A 51 -14.61 1.79 3.94
C ASN A 51 -14.04 1.92 5.37
N GLY A 52 -13.58 3.12 5.74
CA GLY A 52 -13.04 3.39 7.06
C GLY A 52 -13.04 4.87 7.39
N ASN A 53 -13.40 5.25 8.61
CA ASN A 53 -13.41 6.64 9.09
C ASN A 53 -14.21 7.61 8.19
N GLY A 54 -15.35 7.17 7.65
CA GLY A 54 -16.22 7.98 6.78
C GLY A 54 -15.63 8.27 5.39
N LYS A 55 -14.58 7.55 4.99
CA LYS A 55 -13.91 7.66 3.70
C LYS A 55 -13.62 6.27 3.12
N LYS A 56 -13.16 6.23 1.87
CA LYS A 56 -12.63 5.01 1.26
C LYS A 56 -11.12 4.97 1.38
N LEU A 57 -10.60 3.80 1.71
CA LEU A 57 -9.18 3.51 1.86
C LEU A 57 -8.79 2.57 0.73
N GLU A 58 -8.02 3.09 -0.22
CA GLU A 58 -7.62 2.38 -1.41
C GLU A 58 -6.19 1.85 -1.24
N PHE A 59 -6.04 0.53 -1.34
CA PHE A 59 -4.75 -0.12 -1.26
C PHE A 59 -4.46 -0.84 -2.57
N THR A 60 -3.23 -0.69 -3.07
CA THR A 60 -2.78 -1.44 -4.25
C THR A 60 -1.37 -1.97 -4.01
N ILE A 61 -1.17 -3.26 -4.33
CA ILE A 61 0.14 -3.91 -4.28
C ILE A 61 0.53 -4.32 -5.69
N TYR A 62 1.71 -3.90 -6.13
CA TYR A 62 2.29 -4.31 -7.40
C TYR A 62 3.47 -5.22 -7.17
N ARG A 63 3.54 -6.33 -7.90
CA ARG A 63 4.76 -7.13 -8.05
C ARG A 63 5.64 -6.48 -9.12
N LEU A 64 6.80 -5.98 -8.71
CA LEU A 64 7.75 -5.31 -9.60
C LEU A 64 8.67 -6.32 -10.30
N GLY A 65 8.52 -6.45 -11.63
CA GLY A 65 9.39 -7.30 -12.44
C GLY A 65 9.36 -8.79 -12.07
N GLY A 66 10.31 -9.54 -12.64
CA GLY A 66 10.61 -10.92 -12.27
C GLY A 66 9.55 -11.96 -12.58
N THR A 67 9.71 -13.14 -11.98
CA THR A 67 8.78 -14.28 -12.03
C THR A 67 7.76 -14.21 -10.88
N ASN A 68 6.88 -15.22 -10.80
CA ASN A 68 5.95 -15.39 -9.69
C ASN A 68 6.63 -15.27 -8.33
N ARG A 69 5.96 -14.59 -7.39
CA ARG A 69 6.38 -14.49 -5.99
C ARG A 69 5.16 -14.46 -5.09
N ALA A 70 5.21 -15.24 -4.01
CA ALA A 70 4.23 -15.16 -2.92
C ALA A 70 4.46 -13.89 -2.09
N LEU A 71 3.40 -13.14 -1.85
CA LEU A 71 3.37 -12.08 -0.84
C LEU A 71 2.83 -12.65 0.46
N PHE A 72 3.62 -12.54 1.53
CA PHE A 72 3.22 -12.93 2.87
C PHE A 72 2.62 -11.75 3.63
N TRP A 73 1.91 -12.04 4.72
CA TRP A 73 1.23 -11.01 5.51
C TRP A 73 2.23 -9.99 6.08
N ASP A 74 3.36 -10.44 6.64
CA ASP A 74 4.37 -9.53 7.22
C ASP A 74 4.89 -8.52 6.18
N GLU A 75 5.24 -8.99 4.97
CA GLU A 75 5.76 -8.16 3.88
C GLU A 75 4.68 -7.24 3.29
N CYS A 76 3.42 -7.69 3.26
CA CYS A 76 2.28 -6.86 2.85
C CYS A 76 2.03 -5.73 3.85
N TYR A 77 1.89 -6.09 5.12
CA TYR A 77 1.52 -5.17 6.18
C TYR A 77 2.64 -4.18 6.46
N ASP A 78 3.90 -4.63 6.48
CA ASP A 78 5.06 -3.76 6.69
C ASP A 78 5.21 -2.70 5.60
N GLY A 79 4.89 -3.01 4.33
CA GLY A 79 4.91 -2.01 3.27
C GLY A 79 3.76 -1.01 3.39
N LEU A 80 2.52 -1.48 3.61
CA LEU A 80 1.37 -0.57 3.75
C LEU A 80 1.44 0.30 5.02
N GLN A 81 1.93 -0.22 6.14
CA GLN A 81 2.07 0.56 7.37
C GLN A 81 3.08 1.70 7.22
N LYS A 82 4.11 1.55 6.36
CA LYS A 82 5.09 2.61 6.09
C LYS A 82 4.43 3.77 5.35
N GLU A 83 3.59 3.49 4.38
CA GLU A 83 2.82 4.53 3.68
C GLU A 83 1.83 5.23 4.64
N ILE A 84 1.12 4.46 5.48
CA ILE A 84 0.14 5.03 6.43
C ILE A 84 0.78 5.88 7.53
N ASN A 85 1.87 5.39 8.14
CA ASN A 85 2.51 6.11 9.23
C ASN A 85 3.43 7.24 8.73
N GLY A 86 4.10 7.03 7.61
CA GLY A 86 5.09 7.94 7.05
C GLY A 86 4.52 9.10 6.24
N CYS A 87 3.29 8.98 5.73
CA CYS A 87 2.66 10.00 4.88
C CYS A 87 1.31 10.42 5.45
N ASP A 88 1.00 11.72 5.46
CA ASP A 88 -0.25 12.21 6.05
C ASP A 88 -1.47 12.07 5.12
N HIS A 89 -1.24 12.13 3.81
CA HIS A 89 -2.26 12.01 2.76
C HIS A 89 -2.17 10.71 1.97
N GLY A 90 -1.50 9.71 2.52
CA GLY A 90 -1.17 8.50 1.77
C GLY A 90 0.12 8.60 0.97
N GLY A 91 0.51 7.45 0.45
CA GLY A 91 1.82 7.24 -0.15
C GLY A 91 1.79 6.13 -1.17
N ASP A 92 2.79 6.20 -2.01
CA ASP A 92 3.07 5.24 -3.06
C ASP A 92 4.57 5.05 -3.02
N SER A 93 5.06 3.90 -2.58
CA SER A 93 6.52 3.68 -2.51
C SER A 93 6.87 2.27 -2.97
N SER A 94 8.07 2.15 -3.53
CA SER A 94 8.62 0.86 -3.96
C SER A 94 9.66 0.35 -2.96
N TYR A 95 9.46 -0.84 -2.40
CA TYR A 95 10.45 -1.53 -1.56
C TYR A 95 10.80 -2.87 -2.18
N THR A 96 12.06 -3.05 -2.54
CA THR A 96 12.61 -4.29 -3.11
C THR A 96 11.86 -4.77 -4.37
N ASN A 97 10.91 -5.68 -4.20
CA ASN A 97 10.17 -6.44 -5.19
C ASN A 97 8.73 -5.95 -5.37
N TRP A 98 8.31 -4.99 -4.56
CA TRP A 98 6.91 -4.59 -4.43
C TRP A 98 6.78 -3.07 -4.45
N ARG A 99 5.68 -2.58 -5.01
CA ARG A 99 5.21 -1.20 -4.84
C ARG A 99 3.91 -1.23 -4.07
N TYR A 100 3.85 -0.38 -3.06
CA TYR A 100 2.77 -0.28 -2.09
C TYR A 100 2.12 1.08 -2.26
N VAL A 101 0.82 1.08 -2.56
CA VAL A 101 0.01 2.28 -2.64
C VAL A 101 -1.03 2.20 -1.54
N ALA A 102 -1.11 3.26 -0.74
CA ALA A 102 -2.11 3.44 0.30
C ALA A 102 -2.64 4.86 0.20
N ASP A 103 -3.91 4.99 -0.19
CA ASP A 103 -4.52 6.27 -0.57
C ASP A 103 -5.89 6.45 0.11
N PRO A 104 -6.02 7.35 1.10
CA PRO A 104 -7.32 7.76 1.61
C PRO A 104 -8.01 8.70 0.62
N ASN A 105 -9.26 8.43 0.28
CA ASN A 105 -10.06 9.25 -0.63
C ASN A 105 -11.48 9.49 -0.11
N ALA A 106 -12.06 10.64 -0.44
CA ALA A 106 -13.44 10.94 -0.09
C ALA A 106 -14.41 9.94 -0.76
N GLY A 107 -15.52 9.64 -0.08
CA GLY A 107 -16.57 8.74 -0.56
C GLY A 107 -16.51 7.36 0.07
N SER A 108 -17.11 6.38 -0.61
CA SER A 108 -17.20 5.00 -0.16
C SER A 108 -16.82 4.03 -1.28
N CYS A 109 -16.34 2.86 -0.87
CA CYS A 109 -16.41 1.61 -1.62
C CYS A 109 -17.88 1.12 -1.60
#